data_AF-A0A3D6DNL8-F1
#
_entry.id   AF-A0A3D6DNL8-F1
#
_cell.length_a   1.000
_cell.length_b   1.000
_cell.length_c   1.000
_cell.angle_alpha   90.00
_cell.angle_beta   90.00
_cell.angle_gamma   90.00
#
_symmetry.space_group_name_H-M   'P 1'
#
loop_
_entity.id
_entity.type
_entity.pdbx_description
1 polymer ?
#
loop_
_entity_poly.entity_id
_entity_poly.type
_entity_poly.pdbx_seq_one_letter_code
_entity_poly.pdbx_strand_id
1 'polypeptide(L)' 'MSKKIEGFSKWSKDQKINWITQMHFEDSANAKEILLSYNHPRKEIQQQHDEFIENSITNFYLPLGVAPNFVING' A
#
# COMPACT_ATOMS: atom_id res chain seq x y z
N MET A 1 14.96 -3.56 -21.90
CA MET A 1 15.87 -2.65 -21.18
C MET A 1 15.06 -1.88 -20.15
N SER A 2 15.39 -1.99 -18.86
CA SER A 2 14.67 -1.29 -17.79
C SER A 2 14.85 0.21 -17.98
N LYS A 3 13.77 0.90 -18.38
CA LYS A 3 13.74 2.35 -18.53
C LYS A 3 13.86 2.91 -17.11
N LYS A 4 14.95 3.62 -16.82
CA LYS A 4 15.14 4.28 -15.53
C LYS A 4 13.95 5.22 -15.32
N ILE A 5 13.24 5.04 -14.22
CA ILE A 5 12.16 5.94 -13.84
C ILE A 5 12.76 7.17 -13.17
N GLU A 6 12.26 8.34 -13.54
CA GLU A 6 12.65 9.62 -12.95
C GLU A 6 11.42 10.32 -12.37
N GLY A 7 11.59 10.96 -11.21
CA GLY A 7 10.51 11.73 -10.59
C GLY A 7 9.35 10.90 -10.01
N PHE A 8 9.53 9.59 -9.79
CA PHE A 8 8.50 8.71 -9.21
C PHE A 8 7.85 9.30 -7.96
N SER A 9 8.64 9.90 -7.06
CA SER A 9 8.13 10.47 -5.82
C SER A 9 7.12 11.60 -6.02
N LYS A 10 7.20 12.33 -7.13
CA LYS A 10 6.30 13.44 -7.50
C LYS A 10 4.96 12.97 -8.07
N TRP A 11 4.84 11.69 -8.41
CA TRP A 11 3.61 11.15 -8.98
C TRP A 11 2.53 10.99 -7.93
N SER A 12 1.27 11.11 -8.35
CA SER A 12 0.13 10.74 -7.50
C SER A 12 0.15 9.25 -7.20
N LYS A 13 -0.54 8.83 -6.14
CA LYS A 13 -0.67 7.41 -5.78
C LYS A 13 -1.24 6.58 -6.94
N ASP A 14 -2.27 7.08 -7.62
CA ASP A 14 -2.85 6.41 -8.79
C ASP A 14 -1.86 6.28 -9.95
N GLN A 15 -1.02 7.29 -10.20
CA GLN A 15 0.02 7.22 -11.24
C GLN A 15 1.08 6.16 -10.89
N LYS A 16 1.49 6.08 -9.62
CA LYS A 16 2.42 5.05 -9.12
C LYS A 16 1.84 3.64 -9.30
N ILE A 17 0.58 3.44 -8.91
CA ILE A 17 -0.15 2.16 -9.05
C ILE A 17 -0.28 1.78 -10.53
N ASN A 18 -0.72 2.71 -11.38
CA ASN A 18 -0.87 2.44 -12.82
C ASN A 18 0.47 2.05 -13.46
N TRP A 19 1.54 2.76 -13.13
CA TRP A 19 2.85 2.45 -13.70
C TRP A 19 3.36 1.07 -13.26
N ILE A 20 3.30 0.76 -11.96
CA ILE A 20 3.84 -0.52 -11.47
C ILE A 20 3.03 -1.71 -12.02
N THR A 21 1.70 -1.58 -12.10
CA THR A 21 0.81 -2.63 -12.61
C THR A 21 0.99 -2.87 -14.10
N GLN A 22 1.14 -1.82 -14.91
CA GLN A 22 1.37 -1.95 -16.36
C GLN A 22 2.78 -2.46 -16.70
N MET A 23 3.78 -2.11 -15.89
CA MET A 23 5.18 -2.44 -16.20
C MET A 23 5.59 -3.84 -15.74
N HIS A 24 4.98 -4.36 -14.68
CA HIS A 24 5.49 -5.54 -13.97
C HIS A 24 4.50 -6.70 -13.83
N PHE A 25 3.28 -6.58 -14.35
CA PHE A 25 2.26 -7.64 -14.26
C PHE A 25 1.68 -7.94 -15.64
N GLU A 26 1.47 -9.23 -15.92
CA GLU A 26 0.82 -9.68 -17.17
C GLU A 26 -0.64 -9.25 -17.22
N ASP A 27 -1.37 -9.40 -16.10
CA ASP A 27 -2.72 -8.89 -15.91
C ASP A 27 -2.70 -7.63 -15.04
N SER A 28 -2.44 -6.49 -15.69
CA SER A 28 -2.39 -5.19 -15.03
C SER A 28 -3.72 -4.77 -14.37
N ALA A 29 -4.86 -5.22 -14.90
CA ALA A 29 -6.17 -4.85 -14.39
C ALA A 29 -6.44 -5.55 -13.06
N ASN A 30 -6.25 -6.87 -13.01
CA ASN A 30 -6.39 -7.65 -11.78
C ASN A 30 -5.36 -7.20 -10.72
N ALA A 31 -4.11 -6.96 -11.11
CA ALA A 31 -3.09 -6.46 -10.18
C ALA A 31 -3.48 -5.12 -9.54
N LYS A 32 -4.06 -4.21 -10.33
CA LYS A 32 -4.57 -2.93 -9.83
C LYS A 32 -5.76 -3.12 -8.89
N GLU A 33 -6.69 -4.01 -9.22
CA GLU A 33 -7.84 -4.32 -8.37
C GLU A 33 -7.39 -4.83 -7.00
N ILE A 34 -6.44 -5.78 -6.97
CA ILE A 34 -5.85 -6.31 -5.73
C ILE A 34 -5.18 -5.19 -4.93
N LEU A 35 -4.35 -4.33 -5.54
CA LEU A 35 -3.73 -3.22 -4.81
C LEU A 35 -4.77 -2.29 -4.18
N LEU A 36 -5.86 -1.99 -4.91
CA LEU A 36 -6.91 -1.11 -4.41
C LEU A 36 -7.78 -1.78 -3.33
N SER A 37 -7.93 -3.10 -3.33
CA SER A 37 -8.72 -3.82 -2.33
C SER A 37 -8.12 -3.75 -0.92
N TYR A 38 -6.83 -3.43 -0.80
CA TYR A 38 -6.15 -3.23 0.48
C TYR A 38 -6.21 -1.77 0.98
N ASN A 39 -6.82 -0.85 0.24
CA ASN A 39 -7.09 0.48 0.79
C ASN A 39 -8.17 0.39 1.86
N HIS A 40 -7.98 1.16 2.93
CA HIS A 40 -8.94 1.30 4.00
C HIS A 40 -10.20 2.03 3.47
N PRO A 41 -11.43 1.54 3.76
CA PRO A 41 -12.66 2.09 3.18
C PRO A 41 -12.99 3.51 3.67
N ARG A 42 -12.55 3.88 4.88
CA ARG A 42 -12.66 5.27 5.39
C ARG A 42 -11.49 6.10 4.88
N LYS A 43 -11.80 7.15 4.10
CA LYS A 43 -10.81 8.03 3.45
C LYS A 43 -9.87 8.73 4.43
N GLU A 44 -10.38 9.23 5.54
CA GLU A 44 -9.58 9.91 6.58
C GLU A 44 -8.49 9.00 7.14
N ILE A 45 -8.80 7.71 7.34
CA ILE A 45 -7.82 6.72 7.80
C ILE A 45 -6.84 6.34 6.69
N GLN A 46 -7.33 6.17 5.46
CA GLN A 46 -6.42 5.91 4.34
C GLN A 46 -5.43 7.05 4.14
N GLN A 47 -5.85 8.30 4.34
CA GLN A 47 -4.97 9.46 4.28
C GLN A 47 -3.84 9.37 5.31
N GLN A 48 -4.16 8.98 6.55
CA GLN A 48 -3.13 8.77 7.58
C GLN A 48 -2.12 7.69 7.17
N HIS A 49 -2.58 6.59 6.58
CA HIS A 49 -1.68 5.55 6.06
C HIS A 49 -0.82 6.04 4.89
N ASP A 50 -1.38 6.86 4.01
CA ASP A 50 -0.68 7.42 2.84
C ASP A 50 0.37 8.46 3.26
N GLU A 51 0.14 9.20 4.34
CA GLU A 51 1.07 10.19 4.90
C GLU A 51 2.12 9.57 5.85
N PHE A 52 1.89 8.35 6.33
CA PHE A 52 2.79 7.67 7.28
C PHE A 52 4.16 7.32 6.66
N ILE A 53 4.20 7.05 5.36
CA ILE A 53 5.44 6.75 4.62
C ILE A 53 5.45 7.40 3.25
N GLU A 54 6.64 7.65 2.72
CA GLU A 54 6.80 8.09 1.34
C GLU A 54 6.52 6.96 0.35
N ASN A 55 6.02 7.31 -0.84
CA ASN A 55 5.82 6.38 -1.96
C ASN A 55 4.89 5.18 -1.68
N SER A 56 3.97 5.31 -0.71
CA SER A 56 2.92 4.33 -0.47
C SER A 56 2.05 4.11 -1.73
N ILE A 57 1.77 2.85 -2.06
CA ILE A 57 0.88 2.44 -3.15
C ILE A 57 -0.34 1.66 -2.66
N THR A 58 -0.25 0.99 -1.50
CA THR A 58 -1.35 0.28 -0.85
C THR A 58 -0.98 -0.04 0.61
N ASN A 59 -1.94 -0.51 1.40
CA ASN A 59 -1.68 -1.00 2.75
C ASN A 59 -1.32 -2.49 2.74
N PHE A 60 -0.73 -2.95 3.85
CA PHE A 60 -0.54 -4.36 4.13
C PHE A 60 -1.11 -4.67 5.51
N TYR A 61 -2.09 -5.57 5.58
CA TYR A 61 -2.72 -5.97 6.84
C TYR A 61 -2.00 -7.19 7.41
N LEU A 62 -1.39 -7.02 8.59
CA LEU A 62 -0.80 -8.10 9.36
C LEU A 62 -1.78 -8.49 10.49
N PRO A 63 -2.18 -9.77 10.62
CA PRO A 63 -2.94 -10.23 11.78
C PRO A 63 -2.18 -9.94 13.06
N LEU A 64 -2.79 -9.16 13.96
CA LEU A 64 -2.22 -8.82 15.25
C LEU A 64 -3.07 -9.45 16.36
N GLY A 65 -2.53 -10.47 17.01
CA GLY A 65 -3.18 -11.17 18.13
C GLY A 65 -2.78 -10.58 19.49
N VAL A 66 -3.63 -10.80 20.49
CA VAL A 66 -3.32 -10.49 21.89
C VAL A 66 -3.25 -11.80 22.68
N ALA A 67 -2.16 -12.00 23.41
CA ALA A 67 -2.04 -13.08 24.38
C ALA A 67 -2.50 -12.58 25.76
N PRO A 68 -3.58 -13.14 26.34
CA PRO A 68 -4.13 -12.67 27.60
C PRO A 68 -3.37 -13.21 28.83
N ASN A 69 -3.73 -12.70 30.01
CA ASN A 69 -3.31 -13.22 31.32
C ASN A 69 -1.81 -13.05 31.68
N PHE A 70 -1.15 -12.00 31.17
CA PHE A 70 0.16 -11.62 31.69
C PHE A 70 0.03 -11.00 33.08
N VAL A 71 0.81 -11.50 34.04
CA VAL A 71 0.98 -10.88 35.35
C VAL A 71 2.22 -10.00 35.31
N ILE A 72 2.05 -8.70 35.58
CA ILE A 72 3.14 -7.74 35.67
C ILE A 72 3.26 -7.31 37.13
N ASN A 73 4.43 -7.52 37.74
CA ASN A 73 4.74 -7.18 39.14
C ASN A 73 3.98 -7.91 40.25
N GLY A 74 3.21 -8.97 39.94
CA GLY A 74 2.53 -9.80 40.95
C GLY A 74 1.16 -9.28 41.31
#